data_AF-A0A8J8BPJ6-F1
#
_entry.id   AF-A0A8J8BPJ6-F1
#
_cell.length_a   1.000
_cell.length_b   1.000
_cell.length_c   1.000
_cell.angle_alpha   90.00
_cell.angle_beta   90.00
_cell.angle_gamma   90.00
#
_symmetry.space_group_name_H-M   'P 1'
#
loop_
_entity.id
_entity.type
_entity.pdbx_description
1 polymer ?
#
loop_
_entity_poly.entity_id
_entity_poly.type
_entity_poly.pdbx_seq_one_letter_code
_entity_poly.pdbx_strand_id
1 'polypeptide(L)'
;MSEAGTVTDADEVISTNIQLHKKIRYLEFEKRNIEREYLRLEKELKTLRSEIRKMHEAPLVSSTLVEKLSDDKAIVRCHNGEFVVEISEYVDQDGLSPGTRVALNSRNYAIVDILPAS
;
A
#
# COMPACT_ATOMS: atom_id res chain seq x y z
N MET A 1 -45.03 -53.34 19.42
CA MET A 1 -43.56 -53.23 19.30
C MET A 1 -43.23 -52.40 18.06
N SER A 2 -43.17 -51.06 18.16
CA SER A 2 -42.72 -50.14 17.07
C SER A 2 -42.32 -48.74 17.58
N GLU A 3 -41.75 -48.63 18.78
CA GLU A 3 -41.32 -47.33 19.36
C GLU A 3 -39.80 -47.10 19.35
N ALA A 4 -39.00 -48.10 18.95
CA ALA A 4 -37.54 -47.99 19.02
C ALA A 4 -36.89 -47.27 17.82
N GLY A 5 -37.62 -47.05 16.72
CA GLY A 5 -37.07 -46.46 15.48
C GLY A 5 -37.09 -44.93 15.42
N THR A 6 -37.94 -44.25 16.21
CA THR A 6 -38.13 -42.79 16.16
C THR A 6 -37.20 -42.01 17.09
N VAL A 7 -36.65 -42.66 18.13
CA VAL A 7 -35.78 -42.01 19.12
C VAL A 7 -34.36 -41.79 18.56
N THR A 8 -33.85 -42.72 17.74
CA THR A 8 -32.51 -42.63 17.15
C THR A 8 -32.37 -41.55 16.08
N ASP A 9 -33.39 -41.37 15.24
CA ASP A 9 -33.44 -40.27 14.26
C ASP A 9 -33.52 -38.90 14.97
N ALA A 10 -34.24 -38.81 16.09
CA ALA A 10 -34.32 -37.57 16.87
C ALA A 10 -32.96 -37.19 17.49
N ASP A 11 -32.22 -38.18 18.02
CA ASP A 11 -30.89 -37.96 18.60
C ASP A 11 -29.86 -37.53 17.54
N GLU A 12 -29.92 -38.10 16.33
CA GLU A 12 -29.05 -37.72 15.21
C GLU A 12 -29.35 -36.29 14.72
N VAL A 13 -30.64 -35.92 14.64
CA VAL A 13 -31.07 -34.56 14.30
C VAL A 13 -30.60 -33.56 15.36
N ILE A 14 -30.72 -33.88 16.65
CA ILE A 14 -30.25 -33.03 17.75
C ILE A 14 -28.72 -32.85 17.69
N SER A 15 -27.97 -33.93 17.49
CA SER A 15 -26.50 -33.88 17.35
C SER A 15 -26.07 -33.00 16.20
N THR A 16 -26.67 -33.19 15.01
CA THR A 16 -26.42 -32.38 13.81
C THR A 16 -26.75 -30.91 14.07
N ASN A 17 -27.88 -30.63 14.71
CA ASN A 17 -28.31 -29.27 15.04
C ASN A 17 -27.31 -28.57 15.98
N ILE A 18 -26.76 -29.28 16.97
CA ILE A 18 -25.72 -28.77 17.87
C ILE A 18 -24.42 -28.46 17.09
N GLN A 19 -24.02 -29.34 16.16
CA GLN A 19 -22.83 -29.13 15.34
C GLN A 19 -22.98 -27.92 14.41
N LEU A 20 -24.14 -27.77 13.77
CA LEU A 20 -24.45 -26.62 12.92
C LEU A 20 -24.42 -25.31 13.72
N HIS A 21 -25.03 -25.27 14.91
CA HIS A 21 -24.97 -24.09 15.79
C HIS A 21 -23.54 -23.75 16.24
N LYS A 22 -22.70 -24.76 16.51
CA LYS A 22 -21.26 -24.53 16.78
C LYS A 22 -20.55 -23.96 15.56
N LYS A 23 -20.83 -24.49 14.37
CA LYS A 23 -20.21 -24.01 13.12
C LYS A 23 -20.63 -22.58 12.78
N ILE A 24 -21.90 -22.24 12.96
CA ILE A 24 -22.41 -20.88 12.77
C ILE A 24 -21.68 -19.91 13.70
N ARG A 25 -21.62 -20.21 15.00
CA ARG A 25 -20.91 -19.35 15.97
C ARG A 25 -19.43 -19.19 15.64
N TYR A 26 -18.78 -20.26 15.17
CA TYR A 26 -17.39 -20.20 14.72
C TYR A 26 -17.22 -19.29 13.50
N LEU A 27 -18.05 -19.45 12.48
CA LEU A 27 -18.00 -18.63 11.26
C LEU A 27 -18.32 -17.16 11.55
N GLU A 28 -19.26 -16.87 12.44
CA GLU A 28 -19.57 -15.51 12.89
C GLU A 28 -18.40 -14.87 13.64
N PHE A 29 -17.64 -15.67 14.40
CA PHE A 29 -16.42 -15.21 15.05
C PHE A 29 -15.32 -14.91 14.03
N GLU A 30 -15.07 -15.82 13.09
CA GLU A 30 -14.09 -15.60 12.02
C GLU A 30 -14.44 -14.38 11.17
N LYS A 31 -15.71 -14.24 10.77
CA LYS A 31 -16.19 -13.07 10.02
C LYS A 31 -15.86 -11.77 10.75
N ARG A 32 -16.17 -11.68 12.05
CA ARG A 32 -15.86 -10.50 12.86
C ARG A 32 -14.36 -10.23 12.99
N ASN A 33 -13.53 -11.27 13.00
CA ASN A 33 -12.07 -11.10 13.01
C ASN A 33 -11.57 -10.52 11.69
N ILE A 34 -12.04 -11.06 10.56
CA ILE A 34 -11.68 -10.59 9.22
C ILE A 34 -12.15 -9.15 9.03
N GLU A 35 -13.37 -8.80 9.42
CA GLU A 35 -13.89 -7.43 9.32
C GLU A 35 -13.07 -6.43 10.14
N ARG A 36 -12.59 -6.83 11.33
CA ARG A 36 -11.69 -6.00 12.14
C ARG A 36 -10.34 -5.79 11.49
N GLU A 37 -9.74 -6.85 10.95
CA GLU A 37 -8.46 -6.74 10.24
C GLU A 37 -8.59 -5.91 8.96
N TYR A 38 -9.69 -6.08 8.22
CA TYR A 38 -9.99 -5.25 7.05
C TYR A 38 -10.03 -3.76 7.43
N LEU A 39 -10.75 -3.39 8.49
CA LEU A 39 -10.84 -2.00 8.93
C LEU A 39 -9.48 -1.45 9.42
N ARG A 40 -8.65 -2.30 10.04
CA ARG A 40 -7.29 -1.94 10.44
C ARG A 40 -6.42 -1.61 9.22
N LEU A 41 -6.42 -2.50 8.23
CA LEU A 41 -5.65 -2.34 7.00
C LEU A 41 -6.15 -1.16 6.16
N GLU A 42 -7.46 -0.94 6.10
CA GLU A 42 -8.03 0.20 5.38
C GLU A 42 -7.59 1.55 5.99
N LYS A 43 -7.52 1.64 7.32
CA LYS A 43 -6.97 2.81 8.02
C LYS A 43 -5.48 2.99 7.73
N GLU A 44 -4.70 1.91 7.76
CA GLU A 44 -3.27 1.94 7.47
C GLU A 44 -3.01 2.41 6.04
N LEU A 45 -3.76 1.90 5.06
CA LEU A 45 -3.73 2.36 3.67
C LEU A 45 -4.06 3.85 3.55
N LYS A 46 -5.08 4.33 4.27
CA LYS A 46 -5.45 5.76 4.24
C LYS A 46 -4.35 6.65 4.80
N THR A 47 -3.70 6.22 5.88
CA THR A 47 -2.56 6.93 6.48
C THR A 47 -1.39 6.97 5.52
N LEU A 48 -0.98 5.82 4.96
CA LEU A 48 0.15 5.73 4.05
C LEU A 48 -0.08 6.57 2.78
N ARG A 49 -1.30 6.54 2.21
CA ARG A 49 -1.69 7.42 1.09
C ARG A 49 -1.62 8.90 1.45
N SER A 50 -1.91 9.26 2.70
CA SER A 50 -1.79 10.64 3.19
C SER A 50 -0.34 11.07 3.33
N GLU A 51 0.53 10.18 3.80
CA GLU A 51 1.98 10.43 3.88
C GLU A 51 2.60 10.61 2.50
N ILE A 52 2.23 9.76 1.53
CA ILE A 52 2.63 9.92 0.13
C ILE A 52 2.15 11.28 -0.41
N ARG A 53 0.86 11.64 -0.23
CA ARG A 53 0.36 12.95 -0.66
C ARG A 53 1.13 14.10 -0.04
N LYS A 54 1.44 14.05 1.26
CA LYS A 54 2.25 15.08 1.93
C LYS A 54 3.69 15.15 1.40
N MET A 55 4.28 14.02 0.99
CA MET A 55 5.57 14.01 0.32
C MET A 55 5.51 14.71 -1.05
N HIS A 56 4.38 14.62 -1.77
CA HIS A 56 4.16 15.28 -3.06
C HIS A 56 3.64 16.74 -2.96
N GLU A 57 2.91 17.11 -1.90
CA GLU A 57 2.30 18.44 -1.71
C GLU A 57 3.26 19.50 -1.15
N ALA A 58 4.41 19.09 -0.60
CA ALA A 58 5.46 20.03 -0.22
C ALA A 58 6.01 20.76 -1.46
N PRO A 59 6.47 22.02 -1.35
CA PRO A 59 7.04 22.71 -2.50
C PRO A 59 8.17 21.85 -3.08
N LEU A 60 8.06 21.48 -4.35
CA LEU A 60 9.11 20.72 -5.02
C LEU A 60 10.22 21.68 -5.44
N VAL A 61 11.46 21.25 -5.27
CA VAL A 61 12.63 22.04 -5.68
C VAL A 61 12.90 21.73 -7.15
N SER A 62 12.76 22.73 -8.02
CA SER A 62 13.17 22.61 -9.43
C SER A 62 14.70 22.56 -9.51
N SER A 63 15.26 21.60 -10.24
CA SER A 63 16.70 21.46 -10.46
C SER A 63 16.98 20.80 -11.80
N THR A 64 18.26 20.71 -12.19
CA THR A 64 18.67 20.13 -13.48
C THR A 64 19.44 18.84 -13.24
N LEU A 65 19.06 17.78 -13.95
CA LEU A 65 19.81 16.53 -13.96
C LEU A 65 21.18 16.76 -14.63
N VAL A 66 22.27 16.42 -13.93
CA VAL A 66 23.64 16.47 -14.49
C VAL A 66 23.95 15.14 -15.16
N GLU A 67 23.76 14.04 -14.44
CA GLU A 67 24.12 12.71 -14.88
C GLU A 67 23.31 11.65 -14.13
N LYS A 68 22.92 10.57 -14.82
CA LYS A 68 22.35 9.37 -14.20
C LYS A 68 23.51 8.41 -13.87
N LEU A 69 23.66 8.04 -12.60
CA LEU A 69 24.73 7.11 -12.16
C LEU A 69 24.27 5.66 -12.25
N SER A 70 23.02 5.41 -11.88
CA SER A 70 22.38 4.08 -11.86
C SER A 70 20.86 4.27 -11.95
N ASP A 71 20.11 3.18 -11.98
CA ASP A 71 18.64 3.23 -12.03
C ASP A 71 18.01 3.84 -10.77
N ASP A 72 18.73 3.84 -9.64
CA ASP A 72 18.30 4.39 -8.36
C ASP A 72 19.00 5.69 -7.98
N LYS A 73 20.07 6.12 -8.69
CA LYS A 73 20.87 7.30 -8.31
C LYS A 73 21.21 8.20 -9.48
N ALA A 74 21.19 9.50 -9.19
CA ALA A 74 21.57 10.54 -10.13
C ALA A 74 22.30 11.70 -9.44
N ILE A 75 23.06 12.46 -10.23
CA ILE A 75 23.64 13.74 -9.85
C ILE A 75 22.73 14.84 -10.36
N VAL A 76 22.29 15.71 -9.47
CA VAL A 76 21.50 16.90 -9.80
C VAL A 76 22.25 18.17 -9.42
N ARG A 77 22.07 19.21 -10.24
CA ARG A 77 22.58 20.54 -9.95
C ARG A 77 21.47 21.40 -9.39
N CYS A 78 21.61 21.70 -8.11
CA CYS A 78 20.77 22.61 -7.35
C CYS A 78 21.45 23.98 -7.24
N HIS A 79 20.69 24.99 -6.80
CA HIS A 79 21.21 26.34 -6.54
C HIS A 79 22.37 26.38 -5.52
N ASN A 80 22.45 25.39 -4.64
CA ASN A 80 23.42 25.26 -3.56
C ASN A 80 24.56 24.27 -3.87
N GLY A 81 24.64 23.71 -5.08
CA GLY A 81 25.70 22.80 -5.49
C GLY A 81 25.19 21.54 -6.19
N GLU A 82 26.07 20.56 -6.33
CA GLU A 82 25.75 19.25 -6.92
C GLU A 82 25.55 18.20 -5.84
N PHE A 83 24.48 17.43 -5.96
CA PHE A 83 24.10 16.42 -4.99
C PHE A 83 23.85 15.09 -5.68
N VAL A 84 24.32 14.01 -5.04
CA VAL A 84 23.90 12.64 -5.39
C VAL A 84 22.58 12.38 -4.69
N VAL A 85 21.55 12.10 -5.48
CA VAL A 85 20.18 11.92 -5.00
C VAL A 85 19.59 10.60 -5.49
N GLU A 86 18.59 10.11 -4.78
CA GLU A 86 17.83 8.93 -5.17
C GLU A 86 16.79 9.28 -6.25
N ILE A 87 16.57 8.34 -7.17
CA ILE A 87 15.49 8.41 -8.17
C ILE A 87 14.30 7.63 -7.61
N SER A 88 13.13 8.26 -7.54
CA SER A 88 11.91 7.56 -7.16
C SER A 88 11.51 6.54 -8.23
N GLU A 89 11.08 5.36 -7.79
CA GLU A 89 10.60 4.28 -8.68
C GLU A 89 9.40 4.68 -9.56
N TYR A 90 8.68 5.75 -9.20
CA TYR A 90 7.53 6.25 -9.95
C TYR A 90 7.90 7.18 -11.10
N VAL A 91 9.18 7.53 -11.26
CA VAL A 91 9.67 8.42 -12.31
C VAL A 91 10.03 7.61 -13.55
N ASP A 92 9.56 8.08 -14.72
CA ASP A 92 9.92 7.49 -16.00
C ASP A 92 11.41 7.71 -16.29
N GLN A 93 12.18 6.63 -16.23
CA GLN A 93 13.64 6.70 -16.40
C GLN A 93 14.07 6.98 -17.83
N ASP A 94 13.22 6.70 -18.81
CA ASP A 94 13.52 6.95 -20.22
C ASP A 94 13.56 8.47 -20.52
N GLY A 95 12.89 9.28 -19.69
CA GLY A 95 12.92 10.75 -19.76
C GLY A 95 14.10 11.41 -19.03
N LEU A 96 14.89 10.66 -18.27
CA LEU A 96 16.01 11.18 -17.46
C LEU A 96 17.31 11.25 -18.28
N SER A 97 17.42 12.30 -19.08
CA SER A 97 18.68 12.65 -19.78
C SER A 97 19.41 13.82 -19.11
N PRO A 98 20.75 13.89 -19.17
CA PRO A 98 21.50 15.07 -18.77
C PRO A 98 20.89 16.37 -19.34
N GLY A 99 20.65 17.35 -18.47
CA GLY A 99 19.98 18.61 -18.81
C GLY A 99 18.46 18.63 -18.60
N THR A 100 17.83 17.48 -18.34
CA THR A 100 16.39 17.40 -18.01
C THR A 100 16.09 18.20 -16.73
N ARG A 101 15.01 18.99 -16.74
CA ARG A 101 14.50 19.64 -15.52
C ARG A 101 13.76 18.61 -14.69
N VAL A 102 14.14 18.50 -13.43
CA VAL A 102 13.57 17.53 -12.48
C VAL A 102 13.00 18.26 -11.27
N ALA A 103 11.96 17.67 -10.70
CA ALA A 103 11.40 18.08 -9.43
C ALA A 103 11.99 17.21 -8.32
N LEU A 104 12.57 17.85 -7.31
CA LEU A 104 13.13 17.18 -6.14
C LEU A 104 12.22 17.35 -4.94
N ASN A 105 12.17 16.33 -4.10
CA ASN A 105 11.53 16.41 -2.79
C ASN A 105 12.31 17.36 -1.86
N SER A 106 11.62 18.30 -1.23
CA SER A 106 12.22 19.27 -0.29
C SER A 106 12.93 18.67 0.93
N ARG A 107 12.63 17.42 1.33
CA ARG A 107 13.20 16.80 2.54
C ARG A 107 14.49 16.04 2.28
N ASN A 108 14.53 15.24 1.21
CA ASN A 108 15.63 14.31 0.93
C ASN A 108 16.26 14.49 -0.46
N TYR A 109 15.82 15.50 -1.23
CA TYR A 109 16.26 15.77 -2.60
C TYR A 109 16.04 14.64 -3.60
N ALA A 110 15.24 13.61 -3.27
CA ALA A 110 14.92 12.55 -4.21
C ALA A 110 14.17 13.10 -5.43
N ILE A 111 14.48 12.61 -6.63
CA ILE A 111 13.78 12.96 -7.86
C ILE A 111 12.40 12.32 -7.81
N VAL A 112 11.36 13.15 -7.86
CA VAL A 112 9.95 12.70 -7.76
C VAL A 112 9.17 12.90 -9.05
N ASP A 113 9.62 13.79 -9.93
CA ASP A 113 8.94 14.06 -11.20
C ASP A 113 9.90 14.70 -12.22
N ILE A 114 9.54 14.61 -13.50
CA ILE A 114 10.22 15.29 -14.61
C ILE A 114 9.37 16.50 -15.02
N LEU A 115 9.99 17.68 -15.01
CA LEU A 115 9.30 18.91 -15.41
C LEU A 115 9.37 19.08 -16.93
N PRO A 116 8.27 19.48 -17.59
CA PRO A 116 8.30 19.76 -19.02
C PRO A 116 9.29 20.87 -19.35
N ALA A 117 10.04 20.68 -20.44
CA ALA A 117 10.86 21.74 -21.01
C ALA A 117 9.95 22.90 -21.46
N SER A 118 10.28 24.12 -21.03
CA SER A 118 9.59 25.34 -21.46
C SER A 118 9.99 25.74 -22.87
#